data_AF-A0A554LLJ4-F1
#
_entry.id   AF-A0A554LLJ4-F1
#
_cell.length_a   1.000
_cell.length_b   1.000
_cell.length_c   1.000
_cell.angle_alpha   90.00
_cell.angle_beta   90.00
_cell.angle_gamma   90.00
#
_symmetry.space_group_name_H-M   'P 1'
#
loop_
_entity.id
_entity.type
_entity.pdbx_description
1 polymer ?
#
loop_
_entity_poly.entity_id
_entity_poly.type
_entity_poly.pdbx_seq_one_letter_code
_entity_poly.pdbx_strand_id
1 'polypeptide(L)'
;DNYEVFKPENAIPFGSFYYNLVTGKSEAEFIEAIPDDKLKEGATEIARCIGSWRDKQTKRFDSENFDVEKLLAQIFPEVEVSDILKFDKRYHLASYSRGIFVIHISEELLNKIKKVTGDELTQAMAATHKDIVQFLMIPDYGEEETNRLEEPPLLAHEACHLITREIMWQGQITTDYDDPVWQTAFLTFREELTCRIVGSQSLVGYIHIRNITPEEIEKIGAEKVEEVKNQTGDTNTLLGEINRLTRKKWKNNQDLILSVFQSLNFNDLRRRLWGYKLYLDTLPISKKNENY
;
A
#
# COMPACT_ATOMS: atom_id res chain seq x y z
N ASP A 1 6.36 -31.75 -6.54
CA ASP A 1 7.23 -32.00 -5.39
C ASP A 1 7.24 -30.82 -4.44
N ASN A 2 6.72 -31.07 -3.24
CA ASN A 2 6.73 -30.24 -2.02
C ASN A 2 6.30 -28.77 -2.16
N TYR A 3 5.01 -28.56 -2.43
CA TYR A 3 4.35 -27.32 -2.02
C TYR A 3 4.28 -27.35 -0.49
N GLU A 4 5.16 -26.61 0.21
CA GLU A 4 4.91 -26.35 1.63
C GLU A 4 3.55 -25.67 1.74
N VAL A 5 2.67 -26.35 2.47
CA VAL A 5 1.28 -25.98 2.64
C VAL A 5 1.24 -24.59 3.27
N PHE A 6 0.55 -23.67 2.61
CA PHE A 6 0.13 -22.40 3.20
C PHE A 6 -0.51 -22.72 4.56
N LYS A 7 0.08 -22.22 5.65
CA LYS A 7 -0.39 -22.42 7.03
C LYS A 7 -1.34 -21.28 7.41
N PRO A 8 -2.66 -21.40 7.14
CA PRO A 8 -3.62 -20.33 7.37
C PRO A 8 -3.63 -19.80 8.81
N GLU A 9 -3.28 -20.66 9.78
CA GLU A 9 -3.21 -20.33 11.20
C GLU A 9 -2.20 -19.21 11.53
N ASN A 10 -1.13 -19.08 10.75
CA ASN A 10 -0.11 -18.04 10.95
C ASN A 10 -0.43 -16.75 10.17
N ALA A 11 -1.21 -16.88 9.09
CA ALA A 11 -1.47 -15.78 8.17
C ALA A 11 -2.56 -14.82 8.70
N ILE A 12 -3.56 -15.32 9.43
CA ILE A 12 -4.65 -14.51 9.99
C ILE A 12 -4.13 -13.54 11.07
N PRO A 13 -3.34 -13.99 12.09
CA PRO A 13 -2.82 -13.08 13.11
C PRO A 13 -1.85 -12.05 12.51
N PHE A 14 -1.00 -12.45 11.55
CA PHE A 14 -0.06 -11.54 10.89
C PHE A 14 -0.75 -10.49 10.01
N GLY A 15 -1.74 -10.89 9.20
CA GLY A 15 -2.50 -9.97 8.37
C GLY A 15 -3.29 -8.96 9.21
N SER A 16 -3.85 -9.43 10.33
CA SER A 16 -4.50 -8.56 11.31
C SER A 16 -3.50 -7.61 11.98
N PHE A 17 -2.34 -8.11 12.41
CA PHE A 17 -1.25 -7.29 12.94
C PHE A 17 -0.86 -6.18 11.96
N TYR A 18 -0.60 -6.52 10.70
CA TYR A 18 -0.15 -5.56 9.68
C TYR A 18 -1.23 -4.51 9.36
N TYR A 19 -2.49 -4.91 9.27
CA TYR A 19 -3.61 -3.98 9.09
C TYR A 19 -3.77 -3.02 10.28
N ASN A 20 -3.69 -3.53 11.52
CA ASN A 20 -3.77 -2.71 12.73
C ASN A 20 -2.58 -1.77 12.84
N LEU A 21 -1.39 -2.27 12.46
CA LEU A 21 -0.18 -1.47 12.38
C LEU A 21 -0.40 -0.30 11.43
N VAL A 22 -0.89 -0.51 10.20
CA VAL A 22 -1.18 0.57 9.25
C VAL A 22 -2.24 1.55 9.76
N THR A 23 -3.29 1.05 10.41
CA THR A 23 -4.41 1.87 10.91
C THR A 23 -4.19 2.47 12.30
N GLY A 24 -3.04 2.23 12.94
CA GLY A 24 -2.66 2.84 14.22
C GLY A 24 -3.40 2.28 15.46
N LYS A 25 -3.93 1.06 15.37
CA LYS A 25 -4.56 0.36 16.51
C LYS A 25 -3.54 -0.45 17.31
N SER A 26 -3.88 -0.80 18.55
CA SER A 26 -3.03 -1.53 19.51
C SER A 26 -2.27 -2.70 18.85
N GLU A 27 -0.93 -2.65 18.88
CA GLU A 27 -0.05 -3.55 18.14
C GLU A 27 0.33 -4.80 18.95
N ALA A 28 0.44 -4.67 20.28
CA ALA A 28 1.03 -5.69 21.15
C ALA A 28 0.19 -6.98 21.24
N GLU A 29 -1.13 -6.84 21.33
CA GLU A 29 -2.06 -7.96 21.46
C GLU A 29 -2.13 -8.84 20.18
N PHE A 30 -1.82 -8.30 19.00
CA PHE A 30 -1.77 -9.07 17.76
C PHE A 30 -0.43 -9.77 17.53
N ILE A 31 0.68 -9.16 17.95
CA ILE A 31 2.01 -9.80 17.89
C ILE A 31 2.02 -11.06 18.78
N GLU A 32 1.44 -10.97 19.98
CA GLU A 32 1.34 -12.11 20.90
C GLU A 32 0.48 -13.26 20.36
N ALA A 33 -0.47 -12.97 19.45
CA ALA A 33 -1.32 -13.97 18.82
C ALA A 33 -0.66 -14.72 17.65
N ILE A 34 0.55 -14.32 17.21
CA ILE A 34 1.33 -15.03 16.18
C ILE A 34 1.98 -16.27 16.82
N PRO A 35 1.62 -17.49 16.40
CA PRO A 35 2.03 -18.72 17.10
C PRO A 35 3.43 -19.23 16.73
N ASP A 36 4.07 -18.68 15.68
CA ASP A 36 5.42 -19.04 15.26
C ASP A 36 6.43 -18.01 15.78
N ASP A 37 7.41 -18.46 16.58
CA ASP A 37 8.36 -17.58 17.25
C ASP A 37 9.22 -16.76 16.28
N LYS A 38 9.59 -17.32 15.11
CA LYS A 38 10.38 -16.60 14.11
C LYS A 38 9.54 -15.54 13.41
N LEU A 39 8.28 -15.85 13.11
CA LEU A 39 7.34 -14.87 12.57
C LEU A 39 7.06 -13.75 13.57
N LYS A 40 6.94 -14.11 14.85
CA LYS A 40 6.73 -13.15 15.95
C LYS A 40 7.93 -12.23 16.12
N GLU A 41 9.16 -12.75 16.06
CA GLU A 41 10.39 -11.95 16.06
C GLU A 41 10.42 -10.97 14.87
N GLY A 42 10.14 -11.45 13.66
CA GLY A 42 10.07 -10.60 12.47
C GLY A 42 8.98 -9.52 12.56
N ALA A 43 7.78 -9.87 13.04
CA ALA A 43 6.69 -8.91 13.26
C ALA A 43 7.05 -7.85 14.31
N THR A 44 7.76 -8.27 15.38
CA THR A 44 8.26 -7.36 16.42
C THR A 44 9.27 -6.37 15.86
N GLU A 45 10.20 -6.84 15.02
CA GLU A 45 11.19 -5.97 14.37
C GLU A 45 10.53 -4.98 13.39
N ILE A 46 9.54 -5.45 12.60
CA ILE A 46 8.73 -4.59 11.73
C ILE A 46 8.01 -3.50 12.55
N ALA A 47 7.33 -3.88 13.64
CA ALA A 47 6.65 -2.93 14.53
C ALA A 47 7.63 -1.90 15.12
N ARG A 48 8.82 -2.35 15.55
CA ARG A 48 9.87 -1.48 16.09
C ARG A 48 10.38 -0.47 15.06
N CYS A 49 10.64 -0.92 13.83
CA CYS A 49 11.10 -0.05 12.73
C CYS A 49 10.05 0.99 12.37
N ILE A 50 8.80 0.57 12.22
CA ILE A 50 7.67 1.48 11.91
C ILE A 50 7.43 2.44 13.07
N GLY A 51 7.44 1.96 14.32
CA GLY A 51 7.33 2.80 15.51
C GLY A 51 8.44 3.85 15.56
N SER A 52 9.69 3.46 15.31
CA SER A 52 10.79 4.43 15.24
C SER A 52 10.62 5.45 14.11
N TRP A 53 10.09 5.03 12.94
CA TRP A 53 9.80 5.94 11.84
C TRP A 53 8.67 6.91 12.20
N ARG A 54 7.55 6.41 12.76
CA ARG A 54 6.42 7.20 13.24
C ARG A 54 6.86 8.26 14.25
N ASP A 55 7.71 7.89 15.19
CA ASP A 55 8.23 8.80 16.22
C ASP A 55 9.07 9.92 15.61
N LYS A 56 9.87 9.60 14.59
CA LYS A 56 10.63 10.61 13.84
C LYS A 56 9.68 11.53 13.07
N GLN A 57 8.69 10.97 12.37
CA GLN A 57 7.69 11.72 11.62
C GLN A 57 6.90 12.66 12.53
N THR A 58 6.40 12.18 13.68
CA THR A 58 5.71 13.01 14.69
C THR A 58 6.60 14.08 15.27
N LYS A 59 7.83 13.77 15.68
CA LYS A 59 8.74 14.81 16.21
C LYS A 59 9.03 15.90 15.18
N ARG A 60 9.24 15.51 13.91
CA ARG A 60 9.45 16.44 12.81
C ARG A 60 8.21 17.31 12.59
N PHE A 61 7.04 16.67 12.58
CA PHE A 61 5.75 17.33 12.50
C PHE A 61 5.55 18.38 13.59
N ASP A 62 5.78 18.02 14.86
CA ASP A 62 5.59 18.90 16.01
C ASP A 62 6.64 20.03 16.09
N SER A 63 7.84 19.79 15.53
CA SER A 63 8.95 20.74 15.59
C SER A 63 8.87 21.86 14.55
N GLU A 64 8.10 21.66 13.48
CA GLU A 64 7.90 22.70 12.47
C GLU A 64 6.52 23.32 12.62
N ASN A 65 6.44 24.64 12.56
CA ASN A 65 5.17 25.32 12.42
C ASN A 65 4.72 25.20 10.96
N PHE A 66 4.11 24.06 10.61
CA PHE A 66 3.73 23.74 9.23
C PHE A 66 2.73 24.74 8.68
N ASP A 67 3.22 25.54 7.74
CA ASP A 67 2.40 26.38 6.89
C ASP A 67 1.97 25.53 5.68
N VAL A 68 0.70 25.10 5.67
CA VAL A 68 0.16 24.20 4.64
C VAL A 68 0.23 24.84 3.24
N GLU A 69 0.14 26.18 3.15
CA GLU A 69 0.33 26.89 1.90
C GLU A 69 1.75 26.74 1.37
N LYS A 70 2.76 26.92 2.24
CA LYS A 70 4.16 26.71 1.86
C LYS A 70 4.44 25.25 1.51
N LEU A 71 3.79 24.30 2.18
CA LEU A 71 3.92 22.88 1.89
C LEU A 71 3.37 22.56 0.49
N LEU A 72 2.14 22.99 0.20
CA LEU A 72 1.53 22.81 -1.12
C LEU A 72 2.32 23.50 -2.23
N ALA A 73 2.85 24.71 -1.98
CA ALA A 73 3.71 25.43 -2.92
C ALA A 73 5.02 24.70 -3.26
N GLN A 74 5.51 23.87 -2.35
CA GLN A 74 6.71 23.06 -2.59
C GLN A 74 6.40 21.74 -3.28
N ILE A 75 5.26 21.13 -2.97
CA ILE A 75 4.81 19.89 -3.62
C ILE A 75 4.47 20.17 -5.08
N PHE A 76 3.87 21.32 -5.36
CA PHE A 76 3.45 21.73 -6.71
C PHE A 76 4.12 23.06 -7.12
N PRO A 77 5.44 23.06 -7.36
CA PRO A 77 6.18 24.29 -7.65
C PRO A 77 5.76 24.95 -8.97
N GLU A 78 5.17 24.20 -9.89
CA GLU A 78 4.69 24.68 -11.19
C GLU A 78 3.32 25.37 -11.13
N VAL A 79 2.61 25.20 -10.01
CA VAL A 79 1.35 25.89 -9.76
C VAL A 79 1.74 27.18 -9.02
N GLU A 80 1.31 28.36 -9.48
CA GLU A 80 1.39 29.58 -8.66
C GLU A 80 0.40 29.47 -7.50
N VAL A 81 0.77 28.65 -6.52
CA VAL A 81 -0.10 28.21 -5.43
C VAL A 81 -0.56 29.42 -4.62
N SER A 82 0.25 30.48 -4.54
CA SER A 82 -0.04 31.74 -3.86
C SER A 82 -1.26 32.51 -4.40
N ASP A 83 -1.62 32.36 -5.68
CA ASP A 83 -2.80 33.02 -6.24
C ASP A 83 -4.07 32.17 -6.12
N ILE A 84 -3.90 30.86 -5.90
CA ILE A 84 -4.98 29.89 -5.78
C ILE A 84 -5.39 29.68 -4.31
N LEU A 85 -4.45 29.78 -3.36
CA LEU A 85 -4.68 29.59 -1.92
C LEU A 85 -5.15 30.85 -1.18
N LYS A 86 -5.16 32.02 -1.84
CA LYS A 86 -5.72 33.28 -1.31
C LYS A 86 -7.20 33.18 -0.88
N PHE A 87 -7.88 32.08 -1.22
CA PHE A 87 -9.25 31.81 -0.81
C PHE A 87 -9.29 30.83 0.38
N ASP A 88 -9.42 31.45 1.55
CA ASP A 88 -9.56 30.90 2.89
C ASP A 88 -10.56 29.71 2.95
N LYS A 89 -10.13 28.58 3.55
CA LYS A 89 -10.90 27.34 3.87
C LYS A 89 -10.92 26.16 2.88
N ARG A 90 -10.02 26.06 1.90
CA ARG A 90 -10.04 24.93 0.94
C ARG A 90 -9.10 23.78 1.26
N TYR A 91 -8.42 23.80 2.41
CA TYR A 91 -7.53 22.73 2.82
C TYR A 91 -7.35 22.76 4.34
N HIS A 92 -7.09 21.61 4.95
CA HIS A 92 -6.74 21.51 6.36
C HIS A 92 -5.84 20.31 6.62
N LEU A 93 -5.05 20.38 7.68
CA LEU A 93 -4.10 19.35 8.07
C LEU A 93 -4.67 18.56 9.26
N ALA A 94 -4.73 17.25 9.11
CA ALA A 94 -5.21 16.33 10.13
C ALA A 94 -4.16 15.25 10.43
N SER A 95 -4.22 14.67 11.63
CA SER A 95 -3.48 13.45 11.96
C SER A 95 -4.42 12.26 11.84
N TYR A 96 -4.09 11.30 10.98
CA TYR A 96 -4.87 10.07 10.83
C TYR A 96 -4.45 9.03 11.88
N SER A 97 -3.15 8.86 12.06
CA SER A 97 -2.56 8.11 13.16
C SER A 97 -1.17 8.65 13.45
N ARG A 98 -0.51 8.11 14.50
CA ARG A 98 0.84 8.53 14.87
C ARG A 98 1.80 8.41 13.66
N GLY A 99 2.43 9.52 13.29
CA GLY A 99 3.37 9.60 12.17
C GLY A 99 2.75 9.59 10.77
N ILE A 100 1.43 9.56 10.64
CA ILE A 100 0.71 9.64 9.36
C ILE A 100 -0.19 10.88 9.37
N PHE A 101 0.13 11.82 8.48
CA PHE A 101 -0.52 13.11 8.37
C PHE A 101 -1.29 13.23 7.07
N VAL A 102 -2.45 13.87 7.11
CA VAL A 102 -3.36 14.00 5.98
C VAL A 102 -3.58 15.47 5.68
N ILE A 103 -3.34 15.88 4.43
CA ILE A 103 -3.72 17.19 3.91
C ILE A 103 -5.04 17.00 3.17
N HIS A 104 -6.11 17.50 3.76
CA HIS A 104 -7.40 17.61 3.09
C HIS A 104 -7.34 18.78 2.11
N ILE A 105 -7.79 18.58 0.88
CA ILE A 105 -7.72 19.58 -0.20
C ILE A 105 -9.02 19.64 -0.98
N SER A 106 -9.61 20.81 -1.20
CA SER A 106 -10.90 20.88 -1.88
C SER A 106 -10.83 20.34 -3.30
N GLU A 107 -11.91 19.72 -3.76
CA GLU A 107 -11.97 19.15 -5.11
C GLU A 107 -11.64 20.19 -6.20
N GLU A 108 -12.10 21.43 -6.04
CA GLU A 108 -11.82 22.53 -6.99
C GLU A 108 -10.31 22.82 -7.10
N LEU A 109 -9.61 22.82 -5.97
CA LEU A 109 -8.17 23.04 -5.93
C LEU A 109 -7.44 21.84 -6.53
N LEU A 110 -7.83 20.60 -6.16
CA LEU A 110 -7.25 19.39 -6.72
C LEU A 110 -7.42 19.34 -8.25
N ASN A 111 -8.61 19.66 -8.76
CA ASN A 111 -8.89 19.68 -10.19
C ASN A 111 -8.10 20.76 -10.94
N LYS A 112 -7.76 21.87 -10.30
CA LYS A 112 -6.85 22.88 -10.86
C LYS A 112 -5.42 22.36 -10.91
N ILE A 113 -4.93 21.72 -9.85
CA ILE A 113 -3.59 21.10 -9.83
C ILE A 113 -3.48 20.04 -10.93
N LYS A 114 -4.48 19.14 -11.09
CA LYS A 114 -4.53 18.14 -12.16
C LYS A 114 -4.38 18.74 -13.56
N LYS A 115 -5.06 19.86 -13.82
CA LYS A 115 -5.00 20.54 -15.12
C LYS A 115 -3.63 21.13 -15.44
N VAL A 116 -2.90 21.59 -14.43
CA VAL A 116 -1.57 22.20 -14.59
C VAL A 116 -0.50 21.13 -14.68
N THR A 117 -0.52 20.15 -13.79
CA THR A 117 0.47 19.06 -13.73
C THR A 117 0.30 18.03 -14.83
N GLY A 118 -0.90 17.90 -15.41
CA GLY A 118 -1.22 16.81 -16.33
C GLY A 118 -1.35 15.44 -15.65
N ASP A 119 -1.15 15.39 -14.34
CA ASP A 119 -1.24 14.17 -13.55
C ASP A 119 -2.71 13.84 -13.23
N GLU A 120 -3.07 12.57 -13.36
CA GLU A 120 -4.30 12.02 -12.79
C GLU A 120 -4.11 11.86 -11.27
N LEU A 121 -4.04 12.98 -10.54
CA LEU A 121 -3.94 13.07 -9.08
C LEU A 121 -5.24 12.56 -8.44
N THR A 122 -5.49 11.26 -8.53
CA THR A 122 -6.76 10.64 -8.17
C THR A 122 -6.79 10.14 -6.73
N GLN A 123 -5.64 10.09 -6.05
CA GLN A 123 -5.47 9.40 -4.76
C GLN A 123 -4.44 10.08 -3.86
N ALA A 124 -4.36 9.59 -2.61
CA ALA A 124 -3.55 10.23 -1.59
C ALA A 124 -2.07 10.14 -1.89
N MET A 125 -1.47 11.25 -2.30
CA MET A 125 -0.06 11.28 -2.62
C MET A 125 0.79 11.39 -1.38
N ALA A 126 1.82 10.54 -1.29
CA ALA A 126 2.97 10.70 -0.41
C ALA A 126 3.77 11.95 -0.79
N ALA A 127 3.45 13.09 -0.18
CA ALA A 127 4.22 14.31 -0.35
C ALA A 127 5.33 14.38 0.69
N THR A 128 6.57 14.69 0.29
CA THR A 128 7.70 14.79 1.23
C THR A 128 8.19 16.23 1.34
N HIS A 129 8.12 16.83 2.54
CA HIS A 129 8.76 18.13 2.80
C HIS A 129 10.25 17.94 3.07
N LYS A 130 11.15 18.36 2.16
CA LYS A 130 12.62 18.33 2.34
C LYS A 130 13.23 16.97 2.77
N ASP A 131 12.61 15.85 2.42
CA ASP A 131 12.95 14.51 2.94
C ASP A 131 12.62 14.27 4.44
N ILE A 132 11.77 15.12 5.02
CA ILE A 132 11.51 15.18 6.46
C ILE A 132 10.14 14.58 6.81
N VAL A 133 9.03 15.13 6.31
CA VAL A 133 7.68 14.65 6.67
C VAL A 133 6.90 14.16 5.45
N GLN A 134 6.29 12.98 5.57
CA GLN A 134 5.42 12.39 4.55
C GLN A 134 3.94 12.67 4.87
N PHE A 135 3.18 13.11 3.88
CA PHE A 135 1.75 13.42 3.98
C PHE A 135 0.93 12.59 3.00
N LEU A 136 -0.34 12.35 3.30
CA LEU A 136 -1.35 11.82 2.38
C LEU A 136 -2.27 12.96 1.95
N MET A 137 -2.49 13.16 0.66
CA MET A 137 -3.39 14.22 0.17
C MET A 137 -4.79 13.71 -0.18
N ILE A 138 -5.82 14.10 0.56
CA ILE A 138 -7.18 13.57 0.33
C ILE A 138 -8.12 14.69 -0.10
N PRO A 139 -8.89 14.49 -1.18
CA PRO A 139 -9.83 15.51 -1.58
C PRO A 139 -10.99 15.66 -0.57
N ASP A 140 -11.31 16.90 -0.21
CA ASP A 140 -12.36 17.31 0.72
C ASP A 140 -13.60 17.71 -0.08
N TYR A 141 -14.67 16.93 0.08
CA TYR A 141 -15.95 17.10 -0.62
C TYR A 141 -17.05 17.66 0.31
N GLY A 142 -16.71 18.05 1.54
CA GLY A 142 -17.66 18.47 2.58
C GLY A 142 -18.29 17.31 3.36
N GLU A 143 -18.90 17.60 4.51
CA GLU A 143 -19.27 16.61 5.55
C GLU A 143 -19.99 15.33 5.07
N GLU A 144 -20.88 15.40 4.06
CA GLU A 144 -21.60 14.20 3.57
C GLU A 144 -20.76 13.29 2.67
N GLU A 145 -19.77 13.84 1.96
CA GLU A 145 -19.00 13.14 0.92
C GLU A 145 -17.54 12.89 1.34
N THR A 146 -17.02 13.69 2.28
CA THR A 146 -15.78 13.41 3.02
C THR A 146 -15.89 12.10 3.80
N ASN A 147 -17.06 11.75 4.37
CA ASN A 147 -17.35 10.44 4.97
C ASN A 147 -17.26 9.25 3.96
N ARG A 148 -17.35 9.51 2.66
CA ARG A 148 -17.27 8.51 1.58
C ARG A 148 -15.88 8.37 0.96
N LEU A 149 -14.95 9.28 1.22
CA LEU A 149 -13.56 9.20 0.73
C LEU A 149 -12.53 9.10 1.86
N GLU A 150 -12.94 9.42 3.08
CA GLU A 150 -12.49 8.78 4.31
C GLU A 150 -12.89 7.30 4.39
N GLU A 151 -13.14 6.58 3.29
CA GLU A 151 -13.30 5.13 3.39
C GLU A 151 -12.01 4.60 4.05
N PRO A 152 -12.09 4.02 5.27
CA PRO A 152 -10.92 3.47 5.94
C PRO A 152 -10.07 2.57 5.03
N PRO A 153 -10.63 1.85 4.04
CA PRO A 153 -9.89 1.13 3.02
C PRO A 153 -8.91 1.96 2.17
N LEU A 154 -9.27 3.16 1.66
CA LEU A 154 -8.37 3.97 0.83
C LEU A 154 -7.25 4.61 1.67
N LEU A 155 -7.62 5.19 2.81
CA LEU A 155 -6.65 5.73 3.77
C LEU A 155 -5.65 4.66 4.24
N ALA A 156 -6.13 3.45 4.52
CA ALA A 156 -5.26 2.33 4.87
C ALA A 156 -4.39 1.87 3.70
N HIS A 157 -4.87 1.91 2.45
CA HIS A 157 -4.06 1.60 1.27
C HIS A 157 -2.86 2.55 1.16
N GLU A 158 -3.09 3.85 1.25
CA GLU A 158 -2.05 4.87 1.05
C GLU A 158 -1.10 4.94 2.26
N ALA A 159 -1.63 4.80 3.48
CA ALA A 159 -0.80 4.64 4.67
C ALA A 159 0.08 3.38 4.59
N CYS A 160 -0.44 2.30 3.97
CA CYS A 160 0.34 1.09 3.73
C CYS A 160 1.50 1.37 2.78
N HIS A 161 1.36 2.20 1.75
CA HIS A 161 2.48 2.56 0.87
C HIS A 161 3.62 3.24 1.65
N LEU A 162 3.31 4.23 2.50
CA LEU A 162 4.31 4.91 3.33
C LEU A 162 5.09 3.92 4.21
N ILE A 163 4.36 3.05 4.89
CA ILE A 163 4.92 2.05 5.82
C ILE A 163 5.72 0.99 5.07
N THR A 164 5.16 0.45 3.99
CA THR A 164 5.72 -0.67 3.24
C THR A 164 7.00 -0.25 2.53
N ARG A 165 7.03 0.97 1.99
CA ARG A 165 8.24 1.54 1.40
C ARG A 165 9.35 1.67 2.44
N GLU A 166 9.05 2.18 3.63
CA GLU A 166 10.02 2.31 4.71
C GLU A 166 10.65 0.95 5.09
N ILE A 167 9.83 -0.08 5.33
CA ILE A 167 10.34 -1.41 5.73
C ILE A 167 11.07 -2.13 4.58
N MET A 168 10.56 -2.05 3.35
CA MET A 168 11.18 -2.71 2.20
C MET A 168 12.53 -2.09 1.85
N TRP A 169 12.61 -0.76 1.87
CA TRP A 169 13.79 -0.03 1.42
C TRP A 169 14.88 0.07 2.49
N GLN A 170 14.53 -0.14 3.77
CA GLN A 170 15.52 -0.39 4.83
C GLN A 170 16.10 -1.82 4.80
N GLY A 171 15.75 -2.64 3.80
CA GLY A 171 16.29 -3.98 3.63
C GLY A 171 15.73 -5.03 4.60
N GLN A 172 14.64 -4.71 5.32
CA GLN A 172 13.98 -5.65 6.23
C GLN A 172 13.20 -6.74 5.47
N ILE A 173 12.86 -6.49 4.21
CA ILE A 173 12.25 -7.49 3.34
C ILE A 173 13.14 -7.77 2.14
N THR A 174 13.73 -8.97 2.12
CA THR A 174 14.66 -9.41 1.09
C THR A 174 13.97 -9.88 -0.20
N THR A 175 14.76 -9.97 -1.26
CA THR A 175 14.43 -10.61 -2.54
C THR A 175 15.57 -11.54 -2.93
N ASP A 176 15.32 -12.54 -3.78
CA ASP A 176 16.38 -13.41 -4.33
C ASP A 176 16.83 -13.04 -5.76
N TYR A 177 16.33 -11.91 -6.26
CA TYR A 177 16.82 -11.33 -7.51
C TYR A 177 18.16 -10.61 -7.29
N ASP A 178 19.20 -11.10 -7.97
CA ASP A 178 20.48 -10.39 -8.11
C ASP A 178 20.40 -9.24 -9.13
N ASP A 179 19.42 -9.30 -10.03
CA ASP A 179 19.22 -8.31 -11.07
C ASP A 179 18.42 -7.09 -10.56
N PRO A 180 18.97 -5.87 -10.60
CA PRO A 180 18.32 -4.68 -10.04
C PRO A 180 16.96 -4.36 -10.67
N VAL A 181 16.75 -4.70 -11.94
CA VAL A 181 15.46 -4.46 -12.64
C VAL A 181 14.40 -5.40 -12.08
N TRP A 182 14.72 -6.68 -11.97
CA TRP A 182 13.81 -7.67 -11.39
C TRP A 182 13.54 -7.43 -9.91
N GLN A 183 14.58 -7.07 -9.16
CA GLN A 183 14.45 -6.68 -7.76
C GLN A 183 13.47 -5.51 -7.61
N THR A 184 13.69 -4.42 -8.35
CA THR A 184 12.82 -3.23 -8.30
C THR A 184 11.39 -3.58 -8.71
N ALA A 185 11.21 -4.27 -9.84
CA ALA A 185 9.88 -4.64 -10.33
C ALA A 185 9.11 -5.51 -9.33
N PHE A 186 9.78 -6.49 -8.72
CA PHE A 186 9.15 -7.37 -7.75
C PHE A 186 8.84 -6.65 -6.43
N LEU A 187 9.75 -5.81 -5.92
CA LEU A 187 9.51 -5.01 -4.71
C LEU A 187 8.29 -4.09 -4.90
N THR A 188 8.22 -3.38 -6.03
CA THR A 188 7.08 -2.51 -6.35
C THR A 188 5.78 -3.30 -6.50
N PHE A 189 5.80 -4.45 -7.18
CA PHE A 189 4.63 -5.33 -7.29
C PHE A 189 4.14 -5.81 -5.91
N ARG A 190 5.08 -6.21 -5.05
CA ARG A 190 4.80 -6.73 -3.71
C ARG A 190 4.27 -5.62 -2.79
N GLU A 191 4.83 -4.41 -2.87
CA GLU A 191 4.35 -3.22 -2.16
C GLU A 191 2.88 -2.96 -2.49
N GLU A 192 2.60 -2.72 -3.77
CA GLU A 192 1.26 -2.41 -4.27
C GLU A 192 0.24 -3.50 -3.93
N LEU A 193 0.58 -4.78 -4.14
CA LEU A 193 -0.31 -5.88 -3.79
C LEU A 193 -0.63 -5.90 -2.29
N THR A 194 0.38 -5.69 -1.44
CA THR A 194 0.19 -5.62 0.02
C THR A 194 -0.75 -4.47 0.39
N CYS A 195 -0.53 -3.29 -0.20
CA CYS A 195 -1.35 -2.11 0.02
C CYS A 195 -2.80 -2.34 -0.42
N ARG A 196 -3.04 -2.97 -1.56
CA ARG A 196 -4.40 -3.30 -2.02
C ARG A 196 -5.10 -4.30 -1.12
N ILE A 197 -4.36 -5.30 -0.60
CA ILE A 197 -4.91 -6.26 0.37
C ILE A 197 -5.33 -5.54 1.65
N VAL A 198 -4.48 -4.67 2.19
CA VAL A 198 -4.76 -3.86 3.39
C VAL A 198 -5.96 -2.96 3.18
N GLY A 199 -6.01 -2.27 2.04
CA GLY A 199 -7.10 -1.41 1.63
C GLY A 199 -8.33 -2.15 1.11
N SER A 200 -8.45 -3.47 1.29
CA SER A 200 -9.59 -4.28 0.80
C SER A 200 -9.98 -4.02 -0.67
N GLN A 201 -9.03 -3.62 -1.50
CA GLN A 201 -9.25 -3.27 -2.91
C GLN A 201 -9.15 -4.53 -3.79
N SER A 202 -9.22 -4.35 -5.12
CA SER A 202 -8.95 -5.41 -6.08
C SER A 202 -7.55 -6.00 -5.87
N LEU A 203 -7.42 -7.33 -5.97
CA LEU A 203 -6.12 -7.98 -5.89
C LEU A 203 -5.39 -7.86 -7.23
N VAL A 204 -4.60 -6.79 -7.39
CA VAL A 204 -3.77 -6.53 -8.58
C VAL A 204 -2.47 -5.85 -8.11
N GLY A 205 -1.31 -6.43 -8.39
CA GLY A 205 -0.05 -5.95 -7.83
C GLY A 205 0.67 -4.88 -8.65
N TYR A 206 0.35 -4.70 -9.93
CA TYR A 206 1.09 -3.71 -10.73
C TYR A 206 0.33 -3.37 -12.00
N ILE A 207 -0.20 -2.14 -12.06
CA ILE A 207 -0.91 -1.60 -13.23
C ILE A 207 -0.01 -0.66 -14.04
N HIS A 208 1.07 -0.15 -13.43
CA HIS A 208 1.93 0.93 -13.95
C HIS A 208 3.15 0.48 -14.75
N ILE A 209 3.30 -0.82 -15.05
CA ILE A 209 4.25 -1.28 -16.07
C ILE A 209 3.94 -0.67 -17.46
N ARG A 210 2.73 -0.12 -17.62
CA ARG A 210 2.27 0.65 -18.78
C ARG A 210 2.93 2.03 -18.90
N ASN A 211 3.58 2.51 -17.84
CA ASN A 211 4.17 3.85 -17.75
C ASN A 211 5.70 3.85 -17.91
N ILE A 212 6.32 2.69 -18.24
CA ILE A 212 7.76 2.65 -18.56
C ILE A 212 7.97 3.43 -19.86
N THR A 213 8.78 4.48 -19.82
CA THR A 213 8.98 5.35 -21.00
C THR A 213 9.83 4.64 -22.06
N PRO A 214 9.76 5.03 -23.34
CA PRO A 214 10.64 4.47 -24.37
C PRO A 214 12.13 4.53 -24.01
N GLU A 215 12.58 5.59 -23.35
CA GLU A 215 13.96 5.78 -22.89
C GLU A 215 14.33 4.78 -21.79
N GLU A 216 13.41 4.49 -20.87
CA GLU A 216 13.60 3.47 -19.84
C GLU A 216 13.63 2.06 -20.45
N ILE A 217 12.79 1.80 -21.47
CA ILE A 217 12.80 0.53 -22.22
C ILE A 217 14.15 0.33 -22.93
N GLU A 218 14.70 1.38 -23.56
CA GLU A 218 16.02 1.31 -24.21
C GLU A 218 17.13 1.01 -23.20
N LYS A 219 17.07 1.63 -22.01
CA LYS A 219 18.04 1.42 -20.93
C LYS A 219 17.96 0.01 -20.31
N ILE A 220 16.74 -0.52 -20.13
CA ILE A 220 16.50 -1.82 -19.47
C ILE A 220 16.63 -2.99 -20.46
N GLY A 221 16.27 -2.76 -21.72
CA GLY A 221 16.14 -3.76 -22.77
C GLY A 221 14.68 -4.22 -22.93
N ALA A 222 14.18 -4.18 -24.18
CA ALA A 222 12.79 -4.50 -24.49
C ALA A 222 12.38 -5.93 -24.13
N GLU A 223 13.26 -6.91 -24.34
CA GLU A 223 13.01 -8.32 -23.99
C GLU A 223 12.76 -8.49 -22.49
N LYS A 224 13.62 -7.89 -21.66
CA LYS A 224 13.50 -7.97 -20.20
C LYS A 224 12.25 -7.26 -19.70
N VAL A 225 11.90 -6.11 -20.27
CA VAL A 225 10.63 -5.42 -19.95
C VAL A 225 9.44 -6.33 -20.25
N GLU A 226 9.46 -7.04 -21.38
CA GLU A 226 8.39 -7.95 -21.77
C GLU A 226 8.30 -9.17 -20.83
N GLU A 227 9.43 -9.72 -20.39
CA GLU A 227 9.45 -10.80 -19.39
C GLU A 227 8.80 -10.37 -18.07
N VAL A 228 9.15 -9.20 -17.54
CA VAL A 228 8.58 -8.66 -16.30
C VAL A 228 7.07 -8.42 -16.49
N LYS A 229 6.65 -7.89 -17.65
CA LYS A 229 5.24 -7.72 -18.01
C LYS A 229 4.47 -9.04 -17.99
N ASN A 230 5.03 -10.08 -18.59
CA ASN A 230 4.41 -11.40 -18.62
C ASN A 230 4.29 -12.01 -17.21
N GLN A 231 5.36 -11.96 -16.40
CA GLN A 231 5.30 -12.43 -15.01
C GLN A 231 4.26 -11.69 -14.17
N THR A 232 4.17 -10.37 -14.36
CA THR A 232 3.17 -9.50 -13.72
C THR A 232 1.75 -9.88 -14.15
N GLY A 233 1.53 -10.05 -15.45
CA GLY A 233 0.23 -10.41 -16.03
C GLY A 233 -0.28 -11.76 -15.57
N ASP A 234 0.59 -12.77 -15.57
CA ASP A 234 0.28 -14.11 -15.07
C ASP A 234 -0.09 -14.08 -13.58
N THR A 235 0.67 -13.33 -12.77
CA THR A 235 0.42 -13.20 -11.34
C THR A 235 -0.90 -12.47 -11.08
N ASN A 236 -1.19 -11.39 -11.82
CA ASN A 236 -2.47 -10.67 -11.73
C ASN A 236 -3.67 -11.54 -12.15
N THR A 237 -3.51 -12.42 -13.13
CA THR A 237 -4.57 -13.37 -13.52
C THR A 237 -4.92 -14.30 -12.36
N LEU A 238 -3.91 -14.89 -11.71
CA LEU A 238 -4.11 -15.74 -10.53
C LEU A 238 -4.76 -14.97 -9.36
N LEU A 239 -4.34 -13.73 -9.12
CA LEU A 239 -4.95 -12.88 -8.10
C LEU A 239 -6.43 -12.56 -8.38
N GLY A 240 -6.81 -12.39 -9.65
CA GLY A 240 -8.20 -12.24 -10.07
C GLY A 240 -9.05 -13.46 -9.73
N GLU A 241 -8.52 -14.67 -9.93
CA GLU A 241 -9.18 -15.92 -9.53
C GLU A 241 -9.35 -16.01 -8.00
N ILE A 242 -8.31 -15.67 -7.24
CA ILE A 242 -8.34 -15.65 -5.77
C ILE A 242 -9.40 -14.66 -5.28
N ASN A 243 -9.42 -13.44 -5.82
CA ASN A 243 -10.40 -12.41 -5.44
C ASN A 243 -11.84 -12.87 -5.71
N ARG A 244 -12.08 -13.62 -6.80
CA ARG A 244 -13.40 -14.21 -7.06
C ARG A 244 -13.78 -15.25 -6.01
N LEU A 245 -12.82 -16.09 -5.60
CA LEU A 245 -13.03 -17.11 -4.59
C LEU A 245 -13.25 -16.51 -3.19
N THR A 246 -12.45 -15.53 -2.77
CA THR A 246 -12.61 -14.88 -1.46
C THR A 246 -13.99 -14.25 -1.31
N ARG A 247 -14.47 -13.54 -2.35
CA ARG A 247 -15.84 -13.01 -2.42
C ARG A 247 -16.91 -14.10 -2.31
N LYS A 248 -16.75 -15.21 -3.03
CA LYS A 248 -17.69 -16.34 -2.97
C LYS A 248 -17.73 -16.99 -1.58
N LYS A 249 -16.58 -17.07 -0.91
CA LYS A 249 -16.39 -17.75 0.38
C LYS A 249 -16.53 -16.81 1.60
N TRP A 250 -16.73 -15.51 1.38
CA TRP A 250 -16.75 -14.47 2.44
C TRP A 250 -15.50 -14.52 3.33
N LYS A 251 -14.33 -14.64 2.71
CA LYS A 251 -13.04 -14.62 3.41
C LYS A 251 -12.37 -13.27 3.26
N ASN A 252 -11.69 -12.86 4.32
CA ASN A 252 -10.90 -11.63 4.34
C ASN A 252 -9.64 -11.83 3.50
N ASN A 253 -9.22 -10.79 2.78
CA ASN A 253 -7.99 -10.81 2.01
C ASN A 253 -6.75 -10.66 2.92
N GLN A 254 -6.89 -10.22 4.17
CA GLN A 254 -5.77 -10.06 5.12
C GLN A 254 -4.97 -11.36 5.32
N ASP A 255 -5.60 -12.52 5.16
CA ASP A 255 -4.96 -13.85 5.22
C ASP A 255 -3.89 -14.03 4.11
N LEU A 256 -3.87 -13.16 3.08
CA LEU A 256 -2.85 -13.15 2.02
C LEU A 256 -1.59 -12.37 2.38
N ILE A 257 -1.65 -11.45 3.36
CA ILE A 257 -0.57 -10.49 3.62
C ILE A 257 0.74 -11.22 3.91
N LEU A 258 0.72 -12.22 4.79
CA LEU A 258 1.93 -12.98 5.12
C LEU A 258 2.54 -13.68 3.90
N SER A 259 1.69 -14.26 3.03
CA SER A 259 2.14 -14.92 1.80
C SER A 259 2.82 -13.94 0.85
N VAL A 260 2.25 -12.76 0.68
CA VAL A 260 2.82 -11.72 -0.19
C VAL A 260 4.13 -11.18 0.41
N PHE A 261 4.11 -10.87 1.71
CA PHE A 261 5.23 -10.25 2.42
C PHE A 261 6.48 -11.14 2.44
N GLN A 262 6.32 -12.45 2.64
CA GLN A 262 7.43 -13.41 2.68
C GLN A 262 7.94 -13.88 1.32
N SER A 263 7.29 -13.46 0.24
CA SER A 263 7.69 -13.89 -1.09
C SER A 263 9.01 -13.24 -1.48
N LEU A 264 9.95 -14.06 -1.95
CA LEU A 264 11.30 -13.63 -2.34
C LEU A 264 11.39 -13.21 -3.82
N ASN A 265 10.52 -13.74 -4.66
CA ASN A 265 10.37 -13.39 -6.08
C ASN A 265 8.97 -13.73 -6.61
N PHE A 266 8.74 -13.47 -7.91
CA PHE A 266 7.48 -13.79 -8.58
C PHE A 266 7.13 -15.28 -8.54
N ASN A 267 8.11 -16.18 -8.66
CA ASN A 267 7.86 -17.63 -8.64
C ASN A 267 7.40 -18.12 -7.26
N ASP A 268 8.07 -17.68 -6.20
CA ASP A 268 7.69 -17.98 -4.82
C ASP A 268 6.32 -17.38 -4.48
N LEU A 269 6.08 -16.14 -4.89
CA LEU A 269 4.78 -15.50 -4.75
C LEU A 269 3.69 -16.31 -5.44
N ARG A 270 3.88 -16.66 -6.71
CA ARG A 270 2.90 -17.44 -7.48
C ARG A 270 2.64 -18.81 -6.83
N ARG A 271 3.68 -19.48 -6.32
CA ARG A 271 3.55 -20.74 -5.57
C ARG A 271 2.69 -20.58 -4.32
N ARG A 272 2.93 -19.53 -3.52
CA ARG A 272 2.16 -19.23 -2.30
C ARG A 272 0.71 -18.85 -2.61
N LEU A 273 0.49 -18.03 -3.63
CA LEU A 273 -0.84 -17.66 -4.12
C LEU A 273 -1.62 -18.88 -4.62
N TRP A 274 -0.98 -19.81 -5.34
CA TRP A 274 -1.59 -21.08 -5.72
C TRP A 274 -1.99 -21.92 -4.51
N GLY A 275 -1.11 -22.04 -3.51
CA GLY A 275 -1.42 -22.71 -2.25
C GLY A 275 -2.65 -22.11 -1.55
N TYR A 276 -2.74 -20.78 -1.50
CA TYR A 276 -3.90 -20.08 -0.95
C TYR A 276 -5.18 -20.33 -1.76
N LYS A 277 -5.10 -20.26 -3.09
CA LYS A 277 -6.23 -20.57 -3.98
C LYS A 277 -6.77 -21.97 -3.71
N LEU A 278 -5.89 -22.97 -3.65
CA LEU A 278 -6.27 -24.36 -3.35
C LEU A 278 -6.94 -24.47 -1.98
N TYR A 279 -6.42 -23.78 -0.97
CA TYR A 279 -7.06 -23.71 0.34
C TYR A 279 -8.49 -23.14 0.25
N LEU A 280 -8.69 -22.01 -0.44
CA LEU A 280 -10.04 -21.44 -0.63
C LEU A 280 -10.99 -22.39 -1.35
N ASP A 281 -10.50 -23.18 -2.30
CA ASP A 281 -11.27 -24.18 -3.03
C ASP A 281 -11.78 -25.30 -2.10
N THR A 282 -11.03 -25.65 -1.05
CA THR A 282 -11.46 -26.66 -0.04
C THR A 282 -12.56 -26.16 0.92
N LEU A 283 -12.72 -24.85 1.06
CA LEU A 283 -13.69 -24.29 2.01
C LEU A 283 -15.13 -24.44 1.48
N PRO A 284 -16.14 -24.60 2.35
CA PRO A 284 -17.54 -24.57 1.92
C PRO A 284 -17.93 -23.18 1.37
N ILE A 285 -18.91 -23.13 0.48
CA ILE A 285 -19.50 -21.85 0.05
C ILE A 285 -20.24 -21.24 1.24
N SER A 286 -20.07 -19.93 1.44
CA SER A 286 -20.79 -19.22 2.50
C SER A 286 -22.29 -19.22 2.20
N LYS A 287 -23.12 -19.64 3.17
CA LYS A 287 -24.59 -19.64 3.07
C LYS A 287 -25.18 -18.24 2.80
N LYS A 288 -24.41 -17.17 3.04
CA LYS A 288 -24.82 -15.79 2.70
C LYS A 288 -24.90 -15.52 1.19
N ASN A 289 -24.41 -16.44 0.33
CA ASN A 289 -24.42 -16.32 -1.13
C ASN A 289 -25.34 -17.34 -1.84
N GLU A 290 -26.27 -18.02 -1.17
CA GLU A 290 -27.17 -18.98 -1.85
C GLU A 290 -28.15 -18.31 -2.85
N ASN A 291 -28.21 -16.97 -2.90
CA ASN A 291 -29.14 -16.20 -3.74
C ASN A 291 -28.46 -15.21 -4.74
N TYR A 292 -27.17 -15.40 -5.07
CA TYR A 292 -26.49 -14.65 -6.14
C TYR A 292 -26.04 -15.55 -7.28
#